data_AF-V4A6W7-F1
#
_entry.id   AF-V4A6W7-F1
#
_cell.length_a   1.000
_cell.length_b   1.000
_cell.length_c   1.000
_cell.angle_alpha   90.00
_cell.angle_beta   90.00
_cell.angle_gamma   90.00
#
_symmetry.space_group_name_H-M   'P 1'
#
loop_
_entity.id
_entity.type
_entity.pdbx_description
1 polymer ?
#
loop_
_entity_poly.entity_id
_entity_poly.type
_entity_poly.pdbx_seq_one_letter_code
_entity_poly.pdbx_strand_id
1 'polypeptide(L)'
;MSSDLVKRGLELFNDQIELPNERKAKEKKSRKVKDGMRLINSNKHGVWKQLRQLHVEQAHDTKKKKLLKKTKSRLEEYKDNQEKDHTKSNVKIFKQISSVGKIKSVYSKKIIEQHQRKLSKDMPKEMNEESDTVFTDRDFDKFEEEYDFFQKLQ
;
A
#
# COMPACT_ATOMS: atom_id res chain seq x y z
N MET A 1 -2.12 1.89 -3.76
CA MET A 1 -2.23 0.99 -2.59
C MET A 1 -0.96 0.14 -2.51
N SER A 2 -0.38 -0.05 -1.33
CA SER A 2 0.85 -0.84 -1.18
C SER A 2 0.55 -2.34 -1.29
N SER A 3 1.43 -3.09 -1.99
CA SER A 3 1.35 -4.55 -2.12
C SER A 3 1.30 -5.27 -0.77
N ASP A 4 1.96 -4.69 0.23
CA ASP A 4 2.06 -5.27 1.57
C ASP A 4 0.73 -5.18 2.33
N LEU A 5 -0.09 -4.16 2.06
CA LEU A 5 -1.42 -4.03 2.65
C LEU A 5 -2.38 -5.07 2.04
N VAL A 6 -2.27 -5.32 0.74
CA VAL A 6 -3.05 -6.35 0.04
C VAL A 6 -2.65 -7.76 0.50
N LYS A 7 -1.35 -8.03 0.64
CA LYS A 7 -0.85 -9.31 1.17
C LYS A 7 -1.33 -9.55 2.59
N ARG A 8 -1.22 -8.54 3.47
CA ARG A 8 -1.71 -8.63 4.85
C ARG A 8 -3.23 -8.83 4.92
N GLY A 9 -3.98 -8.18 4.03
CA GLY A 9 -5.43 -8.39 3.92
C GLY A 9 -5.79 -9.82 3.55
N LEU A 10 -5.09 -10.41 2.57
CA LEU A 10 -5.31 -11.80 2.15
C LEU A 10 -4.87 -12.83 3.20
N GLU A 11 -3.76 -12.57 3.92
CA GLU A 11 -3.31 -13.41 5.04
C GLU A 11 -4.38 -13.48 6.15
N LEU A 12 -4.96 -12.34 6.53
CA LEU A 12 -6.01 -12.29 7.56
C LEU A 12 -7.30 -13.03 7.17
N PHE A 13 -7.62 -13.08 5.87
CA PHE A 13 -8.77 -13.86 5.39
C PHE A 13 -8.51 -15.37 5.40
N ASN A 14 -7.29 -15.80 5.12
CA ASN A 14 -6.90 -17.21 5.21
C ASN A 14 -6.90 -17.69 6.68
N ASP A 15 -6.45 -16.84 7.61
CA ASP A 15 -6.44 -17.12 9.06
C ASP A 15 -7.85 -17.33 9.66
N GLN A 16 -8.90 -16.86 8.98
CA GLN A 16 -10.30 -17.05 9.40
C GLN A 16 -10.95 -18.32 8.82
N ILE A 17 -10.38 -18.87 7.75
CA ILE A 17 -10.88 -20.07 7.06
C ILE A 17 -10.25 -21.34 7.67
N GLU A 18 -9.05 -21.25 8.23
CA GLU A 18 -8.36 -22.37 8.88
C GLU A 18 -8.72 -22.47 10.38
N LEU A 19 -9.37 -23.57 10.77
CA LEU A 19 -9.65 -23.93 12.16
C LEU A 19 -8.38 -23.97 13.03
N PRO A 20 -8.48 -23.76 14.35
CA PRO A 20 -7.35 -23.41 15.20
C PRO A 20 -6.55 -24.63 15.62
N ASN A 21 -5.90 -25.33 14.68
CA ASN A 21 -4.90 -26.34 15.03
C ASN A 21 -3.63 -26.07 14.23
N GLU A 22 -2.53 -25.85 14.97
CA GLU A 22 -1.16 -25.64 14.50
C GLU A 22 -0.69 -24.20 14.19
N ARG A 23 -0.85 -23.30 15.16
CA ARG A 23 -0.11 -22.02 15.14
C ARG A 23 1.35 -22.22 15.56
N LYS A 24 2.27 -22.44 14.59
CA LYS A 24 3.71 -22.21 14.82
C LYS A 24 4.00 -20.72 14.71
N ALA A 25 4.08 -20.04 15.85
CA ALA A 25 4.55 -18.66 15.94
C ALA A 25 5.96 -18.55 15.31
N LYS A 26 6.10 -17.74 14.26
CA LYS A 26 7.41 -17.39 13.72
C LYS A 26 8.11 -16.48 14.73
N GLU A 27 8.98 -17.07 15.56
CA GLU A 27 9.90 -16.33 16.41
C GLU A 27 10.70 -15.33 15.58
N LYS A 28 10.62 -14.05 15.98
CA LYS A 28 11.52 -13.01 15.48
C LYS A 28 12.94 -13.37 15.94
N LYS A 29 13.72 -13.99 15.06
CA LYS A 29 15.15 -14.25 15.32
C LYS A 29 15.89 -12.92 15.48
N SER A 30 16.09 -12.49 16.72
CA SER A 30 17.13 -11.52 17.03
C SER A 30 18.46 -12.13 16.61
N ARG A 31 19.25 -11.39 15.83
CA ARG A 31 20.60 -11.82 15.43
C ARG A 31 21.49 -11.76 16.67
N LYS A 32 21.44 -12.80 17.51
CA LYS A 32 22.51 -13.05 18.48
C LYS A 32 23.74 -13.43 17.66
N VAL A 33 24.65 -12.48 17.49
CA VAL A 33 26.00 -12.75 17.00
C VAL A 33 26.60 -13.74 18.00
N LYS A 34 26.63 -15.02 17.63
CA LYS A 34 27.23 -16.05 18.45
C LYS A 34 28.71 -15.76 18.50
N ASP A 35 29.16 -15.24 19.63
CA ASP A 35 30.56 -15.04 19.94
C ASP A 35 31.20 -16.43 20.05
N GLY A 36 31.73 -16.94 18.93
CA GLY A 36 32.20 -18.33 18.78
C GLY A 36 33.26 -18.73 19.81
N MET A 37 33.91 -17.73 20.43
CA MET A 37 34.83 -17.88 21.56
C MET A 37 34.19 -18.48 22.82
N ARG A 38 32.92 -18.20 23.08
CA ARG A 38 32.22 -18.64 24.31
C ARG A 38 31.89 -20.13 24.32
N LEU A 39 31.98 -20.79 23.16
CA LEU A 39 31.73 -22.22 22.99
C LEU A 39 33.00 -23.07 23.07
N ILE A 40 34.18 -22.46 23.17
CA ILE A 40 35.44 -23.18 23.18
C ILE A 40 36.07 -23.13 24.56
N ASN A 41 36.02 -24.27 25.26
CA ASN A 41 36.41 -24.42 26.65
C ASN A 41 37.94 -24.39 26.89
N SER A 42 38.74 -23.97 25.90
CA SER A 42 40.20 -24.00 25.99
C SER A 42 40.85 -22.71 25.50
N ASN A 43 41.65 -22.09 26.37
CA ASN A 43 42.47 -20.90 26.07
C ASN A 43 43.81 -21.24 25.37
N LYS A 44 43.86 -22.36 24.64
CA LYS A 44 45.08 -22.77 23.94
C LYS A 44 45.36 -21.84 22.76
N HIS A 45 46.58 -21.33 22.64
CA HIS A 45 46.99 -20.41 21.56
C HIS A 45 46.70 -20.96 20.15
N GLY A 46 46.82 -22.28 19.96
CA GLY A 46 46.51 -22.94 18.69
C GLY A 46 45.05 -22.83 18.25
N VAL A 47 44.12 -22.85 19.20
CA VAL A 47 42.67 -22.70 18.93
C VAL A 47 42.35 -21.29 18.45
N TRP A 48 42.98 -20.29 19.07
CA TRP A 48 42.85 -18.89 18.64
C TRP A 48 43.40 -18.66 17.23
N LYS A 49 44.53 -19.31 16.89
CA LYS A 49 45.11 -19.24 15.55
C LYS A 49 44.18 -19.85 14.49
N GLN A 50 43.57 -21.00 14.77
CA GLN A 50 42.59 -21.65 13.89
C GLN A 50 41.33 -20.82 13.71
N LEU A 51 40.76 -20.28 14.79
CA LEU A 51 39.61 -19.38 14.72
C LEU A 51 39.89 -18.12 13.90
N ARG A 52 41.08 -17.54 14.06
CA ARG A 52 41.48 -16.36 13.28
C ARG A 52 41.59 -16.69 11.80
N GLN A 53 42.15 -17.85 11.45
CA GLN A 53 42.22 -18.32 10.06
C GLN A 53 40.82 -18.51 9.47
N LEU A 54 39.91 -19.17 10.18
CA LEU A 54 38.52 -19.34 9.74
C LEU A 54 37.79 -18.01 9.53
N HIS A 55 37.98 -17.03 10.41
CA HIS A 55 37.38 -15.69 10.22
C HIS A 55 37.93 -14.97 8.97
N VAL A 56 39.23 -15.12 8.69
CA VAL A 56 39.87 -14.54 7.49
C VAL A 56 39.35 -15.21 6.23
N GLU A 57 39.21 -16.53 6.22
CA GLU A 57 38.63 -17.30 5.10
C GLU A 57 37.16 -16.89 4.84
N GLN A 58 36.34 -16.79 5.88
CA GLN A 58 34.97 -16.30 5.76
C GLN A 58 34.91 -14.86 5.22
N ALA A 59 35.81 -13.98 5.65
CA ALA A 59 35.90 -12.62 5.14
C ALA A 59 36.32 -12.60 3.66
N HIS A 60 37.19 -13.50 3.23
CA HIS A 60 37.60 -13.65 1.85
C HIS A 60 36.45 -14.18 0.96
N ASP A 61 35.73 -15.20 1.43
CA ASP A 61 34.58 -15.77 0.72
C ASP A 61 33.44 -14.77 0.56
N THR A 62 33.17 -13.96 1.58
CA THR A 62 32.15 -12.91 1.49
C THR A 62 32.56 -11.81 0.50
N LYS A 63 33.84 -11.44 0.42
CA LYS A 63 34.36 -10.52 -0.60
C LYS A 63 34.24 -11.10 -2.00
N LYS A 64 34.62 -12.36 -2.21
CA LYS A 64 34.50 -13.07 -3.51
C LYS A 64 33.04 -13.15 -3.96
N LYS A 65 32.11 -13.50 -3.07
CA LYS A 65 30.66 -13.50 -3.35
C LYS A 65 30.13 -12.11 -3.71
N LYS A 66 30.61 -11.04 -3.07
CA LYS A 66 30.23 -9.66 -3.42
C LYS A 66 30.80 -9.23 -4.77
N LEU A 67 32.02 -9.66 -5.12
CA LEU A 67 32.63 -9.36 -6.42
C LEU A 67 31.86 -10.02 -7.56
N LEU A 68 31.49 -11.30 -7.42
CA LEU A 68 30.66 -12.04 -8.38
C LEU A 68 29.28 -11.40 -8.59
N LYS A 69 28.73 -10.76 -7.55
CA LYS A 69 27.46 -9.99 -7.67
C LYS A 69 27.62 -8.68 -8.44
N LYS A 70 28.80 -8.04 -8.40
CA LYS A 70 29.08 -6.79 -9.12
C LYS A 70 29.36 -6.99 -10.61
N THR A 71 29.69 -8.21 -11.02
CA THR A 71 30.00 -8.54 -12.42
C THR A 71 28.82 -9.18 -13.16
N LYS A 72 27.59 -9.06 -12.65
CA LYS A 72 26.42 -9.40 -13.44
C LYS A 72 26.28 -8.38 -14.57
N SER A 73 26.15 -8.87 -15.79
CA SER A 73 25.89 -7.99 -16.93
C SER A 73 24.51 -7.37 -16.79
N ARG A 74 24.34 -6.13 -17.26
CA ARG A 74 23.03 -5.44 -17.24
C ARG A 74 21.94 -6.21 -18.00
N LEU A 75 22.34 -7.04 -18.97
CA LEU A 75 21.44 -7.96 -19.68
C LEU A 75 20.96 -9.13 -18.81
N GLU A 76 21.81 -9.60 -17.90
CA GLU A 76 21.51 -10.70 -16.99
C GLU A 76 20.60 -10.21 -15.85
N GLU A 77 20.88 -9.02 -15.32
CA GLU A 77 19.97 -8.33 -14.40
C GLU A 77 18.62 -8.02 -15.04
N TYR A 78 18.59 -7.62 -16.32
CA TYR A 78 17.34 -7.41 -17.04
C TYR A 78 16.54 -8.71 -17.14
N LYS A 79 17.17 -9.84 -17.47
CA LYS A 79 16.50 -11.15 -17.53
C LYS A 79 16.00 -11.62 -16.16
N ASP A 80 16.78 -11.41 -15.10
CA ASP A 80 16.40 -11.75 -13.72
C ASP A 80 15.25 -10.86 -13.19
N ASN A 81 15.25 -9.58 -13.59
CA ASN A 81 14.25 -8.58 -13.20
C ASN A 81 13.06 -8.50 -14.16
N GLN A 82 13.03 -9.33 -15.21
CA GLN A 82 11.82 -9.49 -16.02
C GLN A 82 10.76 -10.10 -15.12
N GLU A 83 9.87 -9.23 -14.63
CA GLU A 83 8.70 -9.64 -13.89
C GLU A 83 7.95 -10.68 -14.72
N LYS A 84 7.59 -11.80 -14.08
CA LYS A 84 6.87 -12.87 -14.75
C LYS A 84 5.60 -12.29 -15.36
N ASP A 85 5.42 -12.48 -16.66
CA ASP A 85 4.18 -12.06 -17.32
C ASP A 85 3.01 -12.85 -16.74
N HIS A 86 2.22 -12.18 -15.92
CA HIS A 86 1.03 -12.74 -15.28
C HIS A 86 -0.25 -12.53 -16.11
N THR A 87 -0.16 -11.99 -17.33
CA THR A 87 -1.31 -11.65 -18.16
C THR A 87 -2.24 -12.85 -18.39
N LYS A 88 -1.67 -14.01 -18.75
CA LYS A 88 -2.46 -15.24 -18.97
C LYS A 88 -3.17 -15.72 -17.70
N SER A 89 -2.49 -15.63 -16.54
CA SER A 89 -3.05 -16.00 -15.25
C SER A 89 -4.21 -15.08 -14.87
N ASN A 90 -4.02 -13.77 -15.05
CA ASN A 90 -5.03 -12.75 -14.74
C ASN A 90 -6.26 -12.91 -15.64
N VAL A 91 -6.08 -13.14 -16.94
CA VAL A 91 -7.19 -13.41 -17.86
C VAL A 91 -7.99 -14.64 -17.45
N LYS A 92 -7.31 -15.72 -17.03
CA LYS A 92 -7.99 -16.93 -16.54
C LYS A 92 -8.81 -16.65 -15.29
N ILE A 93 -8.26 -15.91 -14.34
CA ILE A 93 -8.94 -15.48 -13.11
C ILE A 93 -10.16 -14.61 -13.45
N PHE A 94 -10.03 -13.62 -14.33
CA PHE A 94 -11.16 -12.79 -14.74
C PHE A 94 -12.28 -13.59 -15.41
N LYS A 95 -11.94 -14.57 -16.26
CA LYS A 95 -12.94 -15.48 -16.84
C LYS A 95 -13.64 -16.32 -15.78
N GLN A 96 -12.90 -16.83 -14.79
CA GLN A 96 -13.47 -17.58 -13.67
C GLN A 96 -14.40 -16.71 -12.83
N ILE A 97 -13.98 -15.50 -12.46
CA ILE A 97 -14.80 -14.54 -11.72
C ILE A 97 -16.05 -14.16 -12.51
N SER A 98 -15.92 -13.94 -13.83
CA SER A 98 -17.07 -13.64 -14.70
C SER A 98 -18.06 -14.81 -14.78
N SER A 99 -17.57 -16.05 -14.75
CA SER A 99 -18.42 -17.25 -14.77
C SER A 99 -19.14 -17.51 -13.45
N VAL A 100 -18.47 -17.28 -12.31
CA VAL A 100 -19.01 -17.53 -10.97
C VAL A 100 -19.84 -16.34 -10.47
N GLY A 101 -19.47 -15.13 -10.85
CA GLY A 101 -19.97 -13.87 -10.33
C GLY A 101 -20.99 -13.17 -11.23
N LYS A 102 -21.96 -13.90 -11.80
CA LYS A 102 -23.15 -13.24 -12.38
C LYS A 102 -24.04 -12.74 -11.24
N ILE A 103 -23.61 -11.66 -10.61
CA ILE A 103 -24.39 -10.93 -9.60
C ILE A 103 -25.67 -10.43 -10.28
N LYS A 104 -26.84 -10.66 -9.68
CA LYS A 104 -28.10 -10.11 -10.22
C LYS A 104 -27.93 -8.61 -10.44
N SER A 105 -28.35 -8.12 -11.61
CA SER A 105 -28.21 -6.72 -12.05
C SER A 105 -28.61 -5.68 -10.99
N VAL A 106 -29.56 -6.03 -10.11
CA VAL A 106 -30.02 -5.19 -9.01
C VAL A 106 -28.90 -4.88 -8.00
N TYR A 107 -28.09 -5.87 -7.61
CA TYR A 107 -27.02 -5.65 -6.63
C TYR A 107 -25.81 -4.96 -7.26
N SER A 108 -25.49 -5.25 -8.52
CA SER A 108 -24.41 -4.53 -9.22
C SER A 108 -24.75 -3.05 -9.37
N LYS A 109 -26.01 -2.70 -9.67
CA LYS A 109 -26.48 -1.31 -9.71
C LYS A 109 -26.36 -0.62 -8.36
N LYS A 110 -26.81 -1.25 -7.26
CA LYS A 110 -26.65 -0.70 -5.90
C LYS A 110 -25.20 -0.46 -5.50
N ILE A 111 -24.30 -1.40 -5.84
CA ILE A 111 -22.86 -1.27 -5.56
C ILE A 111 -22.27 -0.09 -6.36
N ILE A 112 -22.66 0.04 -7.64
CA ILE A 112 -22.24 1.14 -8.49
C ILE A 112 -22.76 2.47 -7.92
N GLU A 113 -24.03 2.57 -7.55
CA GLU A 113 -24.62 3.78 -6.94
C GLU A 113 -23.95 4.17 -5.62
N GLN A 114 -23.60 3.18 -4.77
CA GLN A 114 -22.90 3.42 -3.50
C GLN A 114 -21.44 3.89 -3.70
N HIS A 115 -20.79 3.46 -4.77
CA HIS A 115 -19.38 3.79 -5.04
C HIS A 115 -19.19 4.93 -6.03
N GLN A 116 -20.21 5.29 -6.79
CA GLN A 116 -20.28 6.56 -7.48
C GLN A 116 -20.34 7.70 -6.46
N ARG A 117 -19.81 8.88 -6.80
CA ARG A 117 -19.87 10.12 -6.00
C ARG A 117 -18.94 10.19 -4.78
N LYS A 118 -17.88 9.38 -4.71
CA LYS A 118 -16.85 9.53 -3.66
C LYS A 118 -15.96 10.77 -3.84
N LEU A 119 -15.84 11.26 -5.06
CA LEU A 119 -15.11 12.48 -5.39
C LEU A 119 -16.12 13.59 -5.68
N SER A 120 -15.84 14.80 -5.19
CA SER A 120 -16.68 15.98 -5.43
C SER A 120 -16.88 16.29 -6.91
N LYS A 121 -15.92 15.92 -7.76
CA LYS A 121 -15.98 16.07 -9.22
C LYS A 121 -17.03 15.17 -9.90
N ASP A 122 -17.36 14.04 -9.28
CA ASP A 122 -18.29 13.05 -9.83
C ASP A 122 -19.73 13.24 -9.29
N MET A 123 -19.93 14.24 -8.41
CA MET A 123 -21.27 14.65 -8.01
C MET A 123 -21.89 15.48 -9.15
N PRO A 124 -23.12 15.18 -9.59
CA PRO A 124 -23.84 16.08 -10.47
C PRO A 124 -23.96 17.44 -9.76
N LYS A 125 -23.63 18.52 -10.47
CA LYS A 125 -23.86 19.87 -9.95
C LYS A 125 -25.37 20.04 -9.83
N GLU A 126 -25.87 20.08 -8.60
CA GLU A 126 -27.21 20.57 -8.34
C GLU A 126 -27.24 22.01 -8.89
N MET A 127 -28.03 22.23 -9.93
CA MET A 127 -28.38 23.58 -10.35
C MET A 127 -29.25 24.10 -9.22
N ASN A 128 -28.64 24.79 -8.28
CA ASN A 128 -29.40 25.52 -7.27
C ASN A 128 -30.27 26.50 -8.04
N GLU A 129 -31.59 26.32 -7.94
CA GLU A 129 -32.53 27.34 -8.35
C GLU A 129 -32.15 28.62 -7.60
N GLU A 130 -32.01 29.73 -8.33
CA GLU A 130 -31.64 31.01 -7.76
C GLU A 130 -32.61 31.30 -6.62
N SER A 131 -32.09 31.36 -5.40
CA SER A 131 -32.92 31.60 -4.23
C SER A 131 -33.53 33.00 -4.37
N ASP A 132 -34.86 33.08 -4.40
CA ASP A 132 -35.59 34.33 -4.40
C ASP A 132 -35.03 35.25 -3.31
N THR A 133 -34.50 36.40 -3.71
CA THR A 133 -34.03 37.42 -2.78
C THR A 133 -35.21 37.95 -1.99
N VAL A 134 -35.06 38.06 -0.67
CA VAL A 134 -36.09 38.59 0.23
C VAL A 134 -36.41 40.07 -0.07
N PHE A 135 -35.51 40.77 -0.75
CA PHE A 135 -35.67 42.15 -1.16
C PHE A 135 -36.42 42.25 -2.48
N THR A 136 -37.43 43.11 -2.50
CA THR A 136 -38.15 43.52 -3.70
C THR A 136 -37.62 44.85 -4.21
N ASP A 137 -37.84 45.18 -5.49
CA ASP A 137 -37.41 46.47 -6.08
C ASP A 137 -37.92 47.68 -5.28
N ARG A 138 -39.09 47.56 -4.64
CA ARG A 138 -39.68 48.59 -3.77
C ARG A 138 -38.90 48.85 -2.48
N ASP A 139 -38.14 47.87 -2.01
CA ASP A 139 -37.30 48.04 -0.82
C ASP A 139 -36.06 48.87 -1.16
N PHE A 140 -35.61 48.86 -2.42
CA PHE A 140 -34.53 49.72 -2.91
C PHE A 140 -35.00 51.18 -3.04
N ASP A 141 -36.22 51.43 -3.51
CA ASP A 141 -36.79 52.80 -3.58
C ASP A 141 -36.83 53.46 -2.19
N LYS A 142 -37.31 52.73 -1.17
CA LYS A 142 -37.35 53.22 0.21
C LYS A 142 -35.95 53.48 0.76
N PHE A 143 -35.01 52.60 0.45
CA PHE A 143 -33.64 52.77 0.88
C PHE A 143 -32.99 54.02 0.25
N GLU A 144 -33.27 54.30 -1.03
CA GLU A 144 -32.78 55.50 -1.71
C GLU A 144 -33.36 56.77 -1.08
N GLU A 145 -34.66 56.79 -0.79
CA GLU A 145 -35.31 57.92 -0.10
C GLU A 145 -34.73 58.17 1.30
N GLU A 146 -34.54 57.11 2.09
CA GLU A 146 -33.92 57.22 3.42
C GLU A 146 -32.48 57.71 3.31
N TYR A 147 -31.72 57.16 2.37
CA TYR A 147 -30.32 57.52 2.16
C TYR A 147 -30.16 59.00 1.77
N ASP A 148 -30.96 59.47 0.81
CA ASP A 148 -31.00 60.88 0.39
C ASP A 148 -31.47 61.81 1.53
N PHE A 149 -32.42 61.35 2.34
CA PHE A 149 -32.88 62.09 3.52
C PHE A 149 -31.76 62.26 4.55
N PHE A 150 -31.02 61.19 4.85
CA PHE A 150 -29.87 61.26 5.77
C PHE A 150 -28.72 62.11 5.21
N GLN A 151 -28.50 62.10 3.90
CA GLN A 151 -27.47 62.91 3.26
C GLN A 151 -27.81 64.42 3.27
N LYS A 152 -29.09 64.79 3.20
CA LYS A 152 -29.55 66.20 3.28
C LYS A 152 -29.53 66.78 4.69
N LEU A 153 -29.44 65.93 5.71
CA LEU A 153 -29.36 66.31 7.13
C LEU A 153 -27.93 66.59 7.61
N GLN A 154 -26.92 66.31 6.77
CA GLN A 154 -25.50 66.50 7.03
C GLN A 154 -24.97 67.76 6.33
#